data_AF-A0ABD3HSW7-F1
#
_entry.id   AF-A0ABD3HSW7-F1
#
_cell.length_a   1.000
_cell.length_b   1.000
_cell.length_c   1.000
_cell.angle_alpha   90.00
_cell.angle_beta   90.00
_cell.angle_gamma   90.00
#
_symmetry.space_group_name_H-M   'P 1'
#
loop_
_entity.id
_entity.type
_entity.pdbx_description
1 polymer ?
#
loop_
_entity_poly.entity_id
_entity_poly.type
_entity_poly.pdbx_seq_one_letter_code
_entity_poly.pdbx_strand_id
1 'polypeptide(L)'
;MASKSKRTGSGLTEEDIARGITLEMKLNKACPFFYRMHALFGTKSNMVPPATCELGIPAVPAVQMISKDEDDRLDRSAPDGGSDANGRSTEVPKANRRSEKRQITVDNLSEASLRSVKQKSQPKLKGNLQSILAEELRKKEEFWKSLLEAKVALLQEQRIVAEQERMERKKAFELEQEERRVQRKMEADIALATKLFTELAKSDRPPEEVKNLVDFFFKDRHCILIRAEIDKAHGSLNRGTLR
;
A
#
# COMPACT_ATOMS: atom_id res chain seq x y z
N MET A 1 40.77 24.06 27.62
CA MET A 1 41.39 23.82 26.30
C MET A 1 40.43 22.98 25.48
N ALA A 2 39.93 23.48 24.35
CA ALA A 2 38.99 22.74 23.51
C ALA A 2 39.77 21.80 22.58
N SER A 3 39.78 20.50 22.91
CA SER A 3 40.36 19.45 22.09
C SER A 3 39.60 19.38 20.77
N LYS A 4 40.24 19.70 19.64
CA LYS A 4 39.66 19.50 18.31
C LYS A 4 39.58 18.00 18.06
N SER A 5 38.42 17.39 18.30
CA SER A 5 38.18 15.98 17.98
C SER A 5 38.37 15.79 16.48
N LYS A 6 39.38 15.01 16.08
CA LYS A 6 39.56 14.56 14.69
C LYS A 6 38.33 13.74 14.31
N ARG A 7 37.48 14.31 13.45
CA ARG A 7 36.34 13.60 12.89
C ARG A 7 36.82 12.86 11.65
N THR A 8 36.54 11.57 11.60
CA THR A 8 36.72 10.80 10.37
C THR A 8 35.61 11.20 9.38
N GLY A 9 35.88 11.11 8.07
CA GLY A 9 34.90 11.47 7.02
C GLY A 9 33.59 10.67 7.08
N SER A 10 33.54 9.60 7.87
CA SER A 10 32.36 8.76 8.12
C SER A 10 31.50 9.20 9.32
N GLY A 11 31.85 10.30 10.00
CA GLY A 11 31.07 10.81 11.14
C GLY A 11 31.33 10.11 12.48
N LEU A 12 32.34 9.22 12.53
CA LEU A 12 32.85 8.62 13.77
C LEU A 12 34.05 9.43 14.29
N THR A 13 34.18 9.56 15.61
CA THR A 13 35.40 10.09 16.23
C THR A 13 36.40 8.94 16.45
N GLU A 14 37.68 9.27 16.60
CA GLU A 14 38.72 8.27 16.94
C GLU A 14 38.39 7.53 18.25
N GLU A 15 37.76 8.21 19.21
CA GLU A 15 37.28 7.60 20.44
C GLU A 15 36.13 6.61 20.23
N ASP A 16 35.20 6.90 19.31
CA ASP A 16 34.10 5.98 18.97
C ASP A 16 34.67 4.69 18.36
N ILE A 17 35.69 4.82 17.50
CA ILE A 17 36.39 3.67 16.90
C ILE A 17 37.13 2.87 17.96
N ALA A 18 37.85 3.54 18.87
CA ALA A 18 38.57 2.88 19.98
C ALA A 18 37.62 2.13 20.94
N ARG A 19 36.37 2.59 21.08
CA ARG A 19 35.31 1.95 21.87
C ARG A 19 34.53 0.87 21.10
N GLY A 20 34.85 0.62 19.82
CA GLY A 20 34.13 -0.33 18.99
C GLY A 20 32.70 0.10 18.61
N ILE A 21 32.38 1.40 18.68
CA ILE A 21 31.06 1.91 18.31
C ILE A 21 30.96 1.96 16.78
N THR A 22 29.99 1.23 16.22
CA THR A 22 29.73 1.26 14.78
C THR A 22 28.82 2.43 14.39
N LEU A 23 28.87 2.81 13.11
CA LEU A 23 28.00 3.86 12.56
C LEU A 23 26.51 3.51 12.76
N GLU A 24 26.15 2.24 12.57
CA GLU A 24 24.77 1.75 12.77
C GLU A 24 24.30 1.90 14.21
N MET A 25 25.15 1.60 15.20
CA MET A 25 24.80 1.81 16.61
C MET A 25 24.54 3.30 16.90
N LYS A 26 25.36 4.19 16.33
CA LYS A 26 25.20 5.64 16.48
C LYS A 26 23.93 6.14 15.78
N LEU A 27 23.62 5.60 14.60
CA LEU A 27 22.39 5.89 13.86
C LEU A 27 21.14 5.37 14.55
N ASN A 28 21.16 4.16 15.12
CA ASN A 28 20.07 3.62 15.91
C ASN A 28 19.82 4.44 17.19
N LYS A 29 20.88 4.96 17.81
CA LYS A 29 20.75 5.86 18.97
C LYS A 29 20.14 7.21 18.59
N ALA A 30 20.47 7.74 17.42
CA ALA A 30 19.92 9.01 16.92
C ALA A 30 18.51 8.86 16.33
N CYS A 31 18.19 7.70 15.76
CA CYS A 31 16.92 7.40 15.10
C CYS A 31 16.45 5.98 15.52
N PRO A 32 15.48 5.88 16.46
CA PRO A 32 14.98 4.61 16.98
C PRO A 32 14.36 3.66 15.93
N PHE A 33 14.09 4.15 14.73
CA PHE A 33 13.51 3.38 13.63
C PHE A 33 14.49 3.14 12.48
N PHE A 34 15.77 3.50 12.64
CA PHE A 34 16.78 3.33 11.58
C PHE A 34 16.84 1.88 11.09
N TYR A 35 16.91 0.91 12.01
CA TYR A 35 16.92 -0.52 11.65
C TYR A 35 15.69 -0.92 10.82
N ARG A 36 14.50 -0.43 11.19
CA ARG A 36 13.26 -0.73 10.46
C ARG A 36 13.25 -0.11 9.07
N MET A 37 13.72 1.12 8.92
CA MET A 37 13.82 1.76 7.60
C MET A 37 14.90 1.10 6.74
N HIS A 38 16.04 0.76 7.33
CA HIS A 38 17.11 0.07 6.63
C HIS A 38 16.67 -1.32 6.15
N ALA A 39 15.87 -2.05 6.94
CA ALA A 39 15.29 -3.32 6.51
C ALA A 39 14.29 -3.17 5.33
N LEU A 40 13.53 -2.07 5.29
CA LEU A 40 12.52 -1.83 4.24
C LEU A 40 13.10 -1.24 2.96
N PHE A 41 14.15 -0.42 3.07
CA PHE A 41 14.66 0.42 1.99
C PHE A 41 16.16 0.24 1.71
N GLY A 42 16.93 -0.35 2.61
CA GLY A 42 18.39 -0.51 2.46
C GLY A 42 18.78 -1.40 1.28
N THR A 43 17.91 -2.34 0.89
CA THR A 43 18.08 -3.19 -0.29
C THR A 43 17.49 -2.60 -1.57
N LYS A 44 16.70 -1.52 -1.47
CA LYS A 44 16.12 -0.85 -2.64
C LYS A 44 17.11 0.18 -3.15
N SER A 45 17.52 0.05 -4.41
CA SER A 45 18.30 1.09 -5.08
C SER A 45 17.47 2.39 -5.12
N ASN A 46 17.88 3.40 -4.37
CA ASN A 46 17.23 4.72 -4.37
C ASN A 46 17.34 5.45 -5.71
N MET A 47 18.11 4.92 -6.65
CA MET A 47 18.09 5.33 -8.05
C MET A 47 17.54 4.20 -8.88
N VAL A 48 16.39 4.44 -9.52
CA VAL A 48 16.09 3.76 -10.78
C VAL A 48 17.07 4.36 -11.78
N PRO A 49 18.05 3.61 -12.33
CA PRO A 49 18.87 4.17 -13.38
C PRO A 49 17.92 4.62 -14.49
N PRO A 50 17.98 5.88 -14.96
CA PRO A 50 17.21 6.29 -16.11
C PRO A 50 17.53 5.28 -17.21
N ALA A 51 16.51 4.69 -17.83
CA ALA A 51 16.70 3.72 -18.89
C ALA A 51 17.57 4.39 -19.96
N THR A 52 18.86 4.05 -19.97
CA THR A 52 19.80 4.47 -21.01
C THR A 52 19.49 3.63 -22.24
N CYS A 53 18.29 3.82 -22.80
CA CYS A 53 17.85 3.24 -24.07
C CYS A 53 18.56 3.89 -25.26
N GLU A 54 19.29 4.99 -25.05
CA GLU A 54 19.96 5.77 -26.10
C GLU A 54 21.40 5.28 -26.40
N LEU A 55 21.97 4.35 -25.62
CA LEU A 55 23.39 3.93 -25.80
C LEU A 55 23.59 2.62 -26.58
N GLY A 56 22.53 2.04 -27.17
CA GLY A 56 22.68 0.91 -28.11
C GLY A 56 23.27 -0.38 -27.52
N ILE A 57 23.43 -0.48 -26.20
CA ILE A 57 23.83 -1.71 -25.53
C ILE A 57 22.56 -2.55 -25.35
N PRO A 58 22.46 -3.75 -25.95
CA PRO A 58 21.29 -4.60 -25.78
C PRO A 58 21.11 -4.90 -24.30
N ALA A 59 19.88 -4.72 -23.81
CA ALA A 59 19.50 -5.05 -22.44
C ALA A 59 19.83 -6.53 -22.19
N VAL A 60 20.90 -6.78 -21.46
CA VAL A 60 21.15 -8.11 -20.90
C VAL A 60 20.01 -8.35 -19.91
N PRO A 61 19.19 -9.40 -20.08
CA PRO A 61 18.10 -9.67 -19.16
C PRO A 61 18.69 -9.81 -17.77
N ALA A 62 18.16 -9.02 -16.83
CA ALA A 62 18.53 -9.09 -15.44
C ALA A 62 18.44 -10.54 -14.96
N VAL A 63 19.60 -11.18 -14.80
CA VAL A 63 19.70 -12.48 -14.15
C VAL A 63 19.18 -12.25 -12.74
N GLN A 64 17.95 -12.70 -12.49
CA GLN A 64 17.39 -12.81 -11.15
C GLN A 64 18.26 -13.82 -10.41
N MET A 65 19.29 -13.31 -9.72
CA MET A 65 20.00 -14.01 -8.67
C MET A 65 19.03 -14.17 -7.50
N ILE A 66 18.12 -15.14 -7.63
CA ILE A 66 17.36 -15.66 -6.51
C ILE A 66 18.35 -16.53 -5.75
N SER A 67 19.02 -15.93 -4.77
CA SER A 67 19.65 -16.68 -3.69
C SER A 67 18.55 -17.46 -2.98
N LYS A 68 18.36 -18.71 -3.38
CA LYS A 68 18.09 -19.78 -2.43
C LYS A 68 19.21 -19.73 -1.40
N ASP A 69 18.87 -19.61 -0.13
CA ASP A 69 19.47 -20.37 0.96
C ASP A 69 18.73 -20.03 2.27
N GLU A 70 18.51 -21.09 3.05
CA GLU A 70 18.13 -21.17 4.47
C GLU A 70 16.66 -20.93 4.89
N ASP A 71 15.92 -22.04 4.82
CA ASP A 71 14.79 -22.40 5.70
C ASP A 71 15.26 -22.47 7.17
N ASP A 72 15.23 -21.33 7.88
CA ASP A 72 15.37 -21.33 9.34
C ASP A 72 13.98 -21.55 9.99
N ARG A 73 13.82 -22.77 10.53
CA ARG A 73 12.64 -23.24 11.25
C ARG A 73 12.48 -22.45 12.55
N LEU A 74 11.59 -21.47 12.58
CA LEU A 74 11.01 -20.98 13.82
C LEU A 74 9.60 -21.52 14.03
N ASP A 75 9.59 -22.61 14.78
CA ASP A 75 8.54 -23.09 15.67
C ASP A 75 7.77 -21.91 16.29
N ARG A 76 6.56 -21.67 15.79
CA ARG A 76 5.55 -20.84 16.46
C ARG A 76 4.42 -21.75 16.89
N SER A 77 4.66 -22.39 18.02
CA SER A 77 3.63 -22.90 18.91
C SER A 77 2.59 -21.80 19.18
N ALA A 78 1.34 -22.14 18.88
CA ALA A 78 0.14 -21.36 19.11
C ALA A 78 -0.18 -21.22 20.61
N PRO A 79 -0.91 -20.17 21.00
CA PRO A 79 -2.04 -20.29 21.91
C PRO A 79 -3.30 -19.98 21.09
N ASP A 80 -4.11 -20.98 20.73
CA ASP A 80 -5.20 -21.55 21.52
C ASP A 80 -6.05 -20.53 22.31
N GLY A 81 -7.36 -20.58 22.04
CA GLY A 81 -8.42 -20.24 22.98
C GLY A 81 -8.79 -18.77 23.16
N GLY A 82 -9.65 -18.22 22.30
CA GLY A 82 -10.25 -16.92 22.55
C GLY A 82 -11.40 -16.54 21.61
N SER A 83 -12.52 -17.25 21.65
CA SER A 83 -13.78 -16.76 21.10
C SER A 83 -14.93 -17.15 22.01
N ASP A 84 -15.30 -16.21 22.89
CA ASP A 84 -16.67 -16.10 23.37
C ASP A 84 -17.16 -14.67 23.18
N ALA A 85 -18.30 -14.63 22.49
CA ALA A 85 -19.26 -13.56 22.28
C ALA A 85 -19.15 -12.31 23.16
N ASN A 86 -19.17 -11.13 22.51
CA ASN A 86 -20.23 -10.19 22.82
C ASN A 86 -20.47 -9.18 21.70
N GLY A 87 -21.70 -9.19 21.20
CA GLY A 87 -22.20 -8.16 20.30
C GLY A 87 -22.26 -6.81 20.99
N ARG A 88 -21.90 -5.76 20.25
CA ARG A 88 -22.35 -4.41 20.58
C ARG A 88 -22.53 -3.61 19.30
N SER A 89 -23.79 -3.53 18.87
CA SER A 89 -24.27 -2.46 18.01
C SER A 89 -23.84 -1.12 18.59
N THR A 90 -23.07 -0.35 17.81
CA THR A 90 -22.97 1.09 18.02
C THR A 90 -23.47 1.77 16.77
N GLU A 91 -24.57 2.47 17.00
CA GLU A 91 -25.36 3.22 16.06
C GLU A 91 -24.53 4.26 15.32
N VAL A 92 -24.85 4.41 14.04
CA VAL A 92 -24.33 5.46 13.16
C VAL A 92 -24.94 6.79 13.60
N PRO A 93 -24.16 7.80 14.02
CA PRO A 93 -24.70 9.13 14.23
C PRO A 93 -24.91 9.78 12.87
N LYS A 94 -26.19 9.96 12.48
CA LYS A 94 -26.61 10.89 11.43
C LYS A 94 -26.26 12.30 11.85
N ALA A 95 -25.06 12.77 11.50
CA ALA A 95 -24.67 14.16 11.66
C ALA A 95 -25.41 15.02 10.64
N ASN A 96 -26.48 15.63 11.14
CA ASN A 96 -27.30 16.67 10.52
C ASN A 96 -26.43 17.91 10.22
N ARG A 97 -25.83 17.99 9.03
CA ARG A 97 -25.09 19.18 8.58
C ARG A 97 -26.10 20.22 8.07
N ARG A 98 -26.65 20.95 9.03
CA ARG A 98 -27.44 22.17 8.86
C ARG A 98 -26.63 23.20 8.07
N SER A 99 -27.07 23.47 6.86
CA SER A 99 -26.53 24.50 5.97
C SER A 99 -26.74 25.89 6.58
N GLU A 100 -25.78 26.38 7.36
CA GLU A 100 -25.70 27.79 7.74
C GLU A 100 -25.36 28.63 6.51
N LYS A 101 -26.42 29.05 5.81
CA LYS A 101 -26.40 30.08 4.78
C LYS A 101 -26.11 31.41 5.47
N ARG A 102 -24.83 31.73 5.72
CA ARG A 102 -24.41 33.07 6.12
C ARG A 102 -24.58 34.00 4.92
N GLN A 103 -25.73 34.66 4.86
CA GLN A 103 -25.92 35.88 4.09
C GLN A 103 -25.00 36.94 4.68
N ILE A 104 -23.88 37.19 4.00
CA ILE A 104 -23.06 38.38 4.24
C ILE A 104 -23.77 39.50 3.46
N THR A 105 -24.58 40.28 4.17
CA THR A 105 -25.01 41.60 3.72
C THR A 105 -23.78 42.50 3.75
N VAL A 106 -23.23 42.79 2.57
CA VAL A 106 -22.24 43.86 2.40
C VAL A 106 -23.00 45.17 2.44
N ASP A 107 -23.15 45.70 3.66
CA ASP A 107 -23.74 47.02 3.87
C ASP A 107 -22.84 48.10 3.27
N ASN A 108 -23.49 48.94 2.48
CA ASN A 108 -23.00 50.17 1.88
C ASN A 108 -22.16 50.99 2.87
N LEU A 109 -20.86 51.08 2.62
CA LEU A 109 -20.02 52.13 3.17
C LEU A 109 -20.14 53.36 2.26
N SER A 110 -20.90 54.32 2.77
CA SER A 110 -21.24 55.61 2.21
C SER A 110 -20.04 56.40 1.69
N GLU A 111 -20.13 56.78 0.42
CA GLU A 111 -19.49 57.95 -0.16
C GLU A 111 -20.00 59.21 0.55
N ALA A 112 -19.27 59.72 1.53
CA ALA A 112 -19.42 61.11 1.90
C ALA A 112 -18.17 61.65 2.58
N SER A 113 -17.80 62.86 2.17
CA SER A 113 -16.96 63.79 2.91
C SER A 113 -15.45 63.60 2.76
N LEU A 114 -14.91 64.08 1.64
CA LEU A 114 -13.65 64.81 1.71
C LEU A 114 -13.76 66.17 1.00
N ARG A 115 -13.67 67.19 1.84
CA ARG A 115 -13.76 68.61 1.54
C ARG A 115 -12.56 69.08 0.71
N SER A 116 -12.87 70.03 -0.16
CA SER A 116 -11.96 70.76 -1.04
C SER A 116 -10.79 71.39 -0.26
N VAL A 117 -9.58 70.82 -0.42
CA VAL A 117 -8.32 71.47 -0.06
C VAL A 117 -7.62 71.87 -1.36
N LYS A 118 -7.58 73.18 -1.60
CA LYS A 118 -7.01 73.83 -2.78
C LYS A 118 -5.48 73.70 -2.74
N GLN A 119 -4.94 72.63 -3.32
CA GLN A 119 -3.50 72.40 -3.41
C GLN A 119 -2.89 73.13 -4.63
N LYS A 120 -1.92 73.99 -4.32
CA LYS A 120 -0.97 74.59 -5.27
C LYS A 120 -0.23 73.48 -6.03
N SER A 121 -0.08 73.73 -7.33
CA SER A 121 0.61 72.93 -8.34
C SER A 121 1.97 72.43 -7.88
N GLN A 122 2.10 71.10 -7.75
CA GLN A 122 3.35 70.36 -7.65
C GLN A 122 3.46 69.40 -8.85
N PRO A 123 4.70 69.09 -9.29
CA PRO A 123 4.99 68.70 -10.66
C PRO A 123 4.69 67.23 -10.97
N LYS A 124 4.37 67.00 -12.26
CA LYS A 124 4.20 65.82 -13.14
C LYS A 124 4.67 64.38 -12.76
N LEU A 125 5.06 64.07 -11.51
CA LEU A 125 5.51 62.74 -11.08
C LEU A 125 4.38 61.73 -10.75
N LYS A 126 3.13 62.18 -10.65
CA LYS A 126 1.99 61.32 -10.22
C LYS A 126 1.60 60.23 -11.24
N GLY A 127 1.96 60.37 -12.51
CA GLY A 127 1.59 59.40 -13.54
C GLY A 127 2.27 58.04 -13.42
N ASN A 128 3.48 57.98 -12.81
CA ASN A 128 4.27 56.75 -12.80
C ASN A 128 3.93 55.79 -11.65
N LEU A 129 3.32 56.29 -10.57
CA LEU A 129 2.95 55.45 -9.42
C LEU A 129 1.65 54.67 -9.67
N GLN A 130 0.71 55.25 -10.43
CA GLN A 130 -0.55 54.59 -10.75
C GLN A 130 -0.37 53.41 -11.71
N SER A 131 0.55 53.52 -12.67
CA SER A 131 0.89 52.41 -13.58
C SER A 131 1.55 51.26 -12.83
N ILE A 132 2.52 51.55 -11.94
CA ILE A 132 3.20 50.53 -11.13
C ILE A 132 2.20 49.78 -10.23
N LEU A 133 1.30 50.50 -9.55
CA LEU A 133 0.29 49.87 -8.70
C LEU A 133 -0.69 49.00 -9.50
N ALA A 134 -1.11 49.46 -10.68
CA ALA A 134 -1.99 48.68 -11.56
C ALA A 134 -1.30 47.40 -12.07
N GLU A 135 -0.02 47.46 -12.39
CA GLU A 135 0.77 46.30 -12.80
C GLU A 135 0.94 45.30 -11.65
N GLU A 136 1.20 45.76 -10.43
CA GLU A 136 1.26 44.89 -9.25
C GLU A 136 -0.08 44.20 -8.95
N LEU A 137 -1.20 44.91 -9.11
CA LEU A 137 -2.52 44.32 -8.93
C LEU A 137 -2.80 43.24 -9.98
N ARG A 138 -2.45 43.48 -11.26
CA ARG A 138 -2.57 42.46 -12.31
C ARG A 138 -1.73 41.23 -12.01
N LYS A 139 -0.47 41.39 -11.58
CA LYS A 139 0.39 40.26 -11.17
C LYS A 139 -0.21 39.47 -10.02
N LYS A 140 -0.80 40.14 -9.02
CA LYS A 140 -1.50 39.48 -7.91
C LYS A 140 -2.74 38.74 -8.40
N GLU A 141 -3.55 39.33 -9.28
CA GLU A 141 -4.72 38.66 -9.87
C GLU A 141 -4.33 37.41 -10.68
N GLU A 142 -3.30 37.52 -11.52
CA GLU A 142 -2.76 36.38 -12.28
C GLU A 142 -2.23 35.28 -11.36
N PHE A 143 -1.52 35.65 -10.30
CA PHE A 143 -1.05 34.71 -9.28
C PHE A 143 -2.22 33.97 -8.62
N TRP A 144 -3.27 34.68 -8.19
CA TRP A 144 -4.44 34.06 -7.56
C TRP A 144 -5.24 33.18 -8.53
N LYS A 145 -5.35 33.58 -9.81
CA LYS A 145 -5.96 32.75 -10.86
C LYS A 145 -5.20 31.45 -11.06
N SER A 146 -3.87 31.54 -11.22
CA SER A 146 -3.00 30.37 -11.36
C SER A 146 -3.09 29.44 -10.15
N LEU A 147 -3.08 30.00 -8.94
CA LEU A 147 -3.23 29.23 -7.70
C LEU A 147 -4.59 28.51 -7.64
N LEU A 148 -5.66 29.19 -8.05
CA LEU A 148 -7.01 28.62 -8.07
C LEU A 148 -7.13 27.49 -9.10
N GLU A 149 -6.60 27.68 -10.31
CA GLU A 149 -6.55 26.67 -11.36
C GLU A 149 -5.77 25.43 -10.91
N ALA A 150 -4.58 25.62 -10.32
CA ALA A 150 -3.79 24.52 -9.77
C ALA A 150 -4.54 23.75 -8.67
N LYS A 151 -5.27 24.47 -7.81
CA LYS A 151 -6.09 23.85 -6.77
C LYS A 151 -7.27 23.05 -7.34
N VAL A 152 -7.91 23.54 -8.39
CA VAL A 152 -9.00 22.82 -9.08
C VAL A 152 -8.45 21.56 -9.74
N ALA A 153 -7.32 21.65 -10.44
CA ALA A 153 -6.67 20.50 -11.07
C ALA A 153 -6.32 19.41 -10.04
N LEU A 154 -5.71 19.79 -8.92
CA LEU A 154 -5.38 18.84 -7.84
C LEU A 154 -6.63 18.15 -7.26
N LEU A 155 -7.73 18.87 -7.09
CA LEU A 155 -8.98 18.26 -6.62
C LEU A 155 -9.60 17.31 -7.66
N GLN A 156 -9.47 17.62 -8.95
CA GLN A 156 -9.91 16.74 -10.02
C GLN A 156 -9.08 15.46 -10.07
N GLU A 157 -7.75 15.56 -9.95
CA GLU A 157 -6.85 14.39 -9.87
C GLU A 157 -7.21 13.50 -8.68
N GLN A 158 -7.40 14.08 -7.49
CA GLN A 158 -7.82 13.33 -6.30
C GLN A 158 -9.15 12.59 -6.52
N ARG A 159 -10.09 13.21 -7.23
CA ARG A 159 -11.37 12.57 -7.55
C ARG A 159 -11.18 11.39 -8.51
N ILE A 160 -10.36 11.55 -9.55
CA ILE A 160 -10.07 10.47 -10.50
C ILE A 160 -9.41 9.29 -9.80
N VAL A 161 -8.39 9.54 -8.96
CA VAL A 161 -7.72 8.50 -8.17
C VAL A 161 -8.71 7.78 -7.25
N ALA A 162 -9.56 8.53 -6.54
CA ALA A 162 -10.57 7.95 -5.66
C ALA A 162 -11.61 7.10 -6.41
N GLU A 163 -12.02 7.50 -7.61
CA GLU A 163 -12.91 6.72 -8.46
C GLU A 163 -12.21 5.46 -8.99
N GLN A 164 -10.93 5.54 -9.36
CA GLN A 164 -10.13 4.39 -9.78
C GLN A 164 -9.98 3.36 -8.64
N GLU A 165 -9.63 3.80 -7.43
CA GLU A 165 -9.54 2.90 -6.27
C GLU A 165 -10.88 2.20 -5.98
N ARG A 166 -12.01 2.91 -6.13
CA ARG A 166 -13.34 2.30 -5.97
C ARG A 166 -13.59 1.23 -7.02
N MET A 167 -13.18 1.45 -8.27
CA MET A 167 -13.30 0.48 -9.34
C MET A 167 -12.42 -0.75 -9.11
N GLU A 168 -11.17 -0.55 -8.66
CA GLU A 168 -10.25 -1.64 -8.33
C GLU A 168 -10.75 -2.48 -7.16
N ARG A 169 -11.29 -1.85 -6.10
CA ARG A 169 -11.92 -2.56 -4.98
C ARG A 169 -13.12 -3.40 -5.42
N LYS A 170 -13.95 -2.89 -6.33
CA LYS A 170 -15.08 -3.66 -6.90
C LYS A 170 -14.59 -4.89 -7.66
N LYS A 171 -13.58 -4.72 -8.53
CA LYS A 171 -12.97 -5.83 -9.28
C LYS A 171 -12.35 -6.88 -8.35
N ALA A 172 -11.63 -6.44 -7.32
CA ALA A 172 -11.04 -7.33 -6.32
C ALA A 172 -12.11 -8.14 -5.58
N PHE A 173 -13.21 -7.49 -5.20
CA PHE A 173 -14.34 -8.16 -4.55
C PHE A 173 -15.04 -9.16 -5.47
N GLU A 174 -15.24 -8.83 -6.75
CA GLU A 174 -15.81 -9.76 -7.75
C GLU A 174 -14.89 -10.97 -7.97
N LEU A 175 -13.58 -10.75 -8.06
CA LEU A 175 -12.59 -11.81 -8.17
C LEU A 175 -12.63 -12.73 -6.94
N GLU A 176 -12.65 -12.16 -5.73
CA GLU A 176 -12.74 -12.92 -4.48
C GLU A 176 -14.03 -13.75 -4.41
N GLN A 177 -15.17 -13.21 -4.89
CA GLN A 177 -16.41 -13.98 -4.97
C GLN A 177 -16.30 -15.15 -5.94
N GLU A 178 -15.68 -14.94 -7.09
CA GLU A 178 -15.49 -16.00 -8.08
C GLU A 178 -14.55 -17.08 -7.57
N GLU A 179 -13.45 -16.71 -6.91
CA GLU A 179 -12.57 -17.66 -6.22
C GLU A 179 -13.33 -18.47 -5.16
N ARG A 180 -14.13 -17.82 -4.31
CA ARG A 180 -14.99 -18.53 -3.33
C ARG A 180 -16.00 -19.45 -4.01
N ARG A 181 -16.54 -19.06 -5.17
CA ARG A 181 -17.47 -19.89 -5.94
C ARG A 181 -16.79 -21.14 -6.49
N VAL A 182 -15.59 -20.98 -7.06
CA VAL A 182 -14.76 -22.09 -7.55
C VAL A 182 -14.37 -23.00 -6.40
N GLN A 183 -13.95 -22.43 -5.27
CA GLN A 183 -13.57 -23.19 -4.08
C GLN A 183 -14.73 -24.02 -3.53
N ARG A 184 -15.94 -23.45 -3.40
CA ARG A 184 -17.13 -24.20 -2.95
C ARG A 184 -17.49 -25.36 -3.90
N LYS A 185 -17.33 -25.15 -5.21
CA LYS A 185 -17.56 -26.23 -6.20
C LYS A 185 -16.53 -27.35 -5.99
N MET A 186 -15.26 -26.99 -5.89
CA MET A 186 -14.19 -27.96 -5.63
C MET A 186 -14.41 -28.73 -4.32
N GLU A 187 -14.78 -28.06 -3.24
CA GLU A 187 -15.11 -28.69 -1.95
C GLU A 187 -16.32 -29.64 -2.07
N ALA A 188 -17.35 -29.26 -2.82
CA ALA A 188 -18.49 -30.12 -3.09
C ALA A 188 -18.12 -31.37 -3.90
N ASP A 189 -17.26 -31.22 -4.91
CA ASP A 189 -16.76 -32.32 -5.74
C ASP A 189 -15.90 -33.28 -4.90
N ILE A 190 -15.02 -32.75 -4.05
CA ILE A 190 -14.24 -33.53 -3.08
C ILE A 190 -15.18 -34.29 -2.14
N ALA A 191 -16.19 -33.64 -1.58
CA ALA A 191 -17.14 -34.30 -0.68
C ALA A 191 -17.93 -35.43 -1.38
N LEU A 192 -18.32 -35.23 -2.64
CA LEU A 192 -18.96 -36.27 -3.46
C LEU A 192 -18.01 -37.44 -3.72
N ALA A 193 -16.78 -37.15 -4.11
CA ALA A 193 -15.72 -38.13 -4.28
C ALA A 193 -15.54 -38.96 -3.01
N THR A 194 -15.34 -38.32 -1.85
CA THR A 194 -15.19 -39.01 -0.56
C THR A 194 -16.37 -39.93 -0.26
N LYS A 195 -17.61 -39.48 -0.51
CA LYS A 195 -18.79 -40.33 -0.35
C LYS A 195 -18.76 -41.56 -1.26
N LEU A 196 -18.46 -41.38 -2.54
CA LEU A 196 -18.33 -42.50 -3.50
C LEU A 196 -17.25 -43.49 -3.06
N PHE A 197 -16.09 -42.99 -2.63
CA PHE A 197 -15.02 -43.83 -2.08
C PHE A 197 -15.48 -44.63 -0.86
N THR A 198 -16.18 -44.00 0.08
CA THR A 198 -16.67 -44.71 1.27
C THR A 198 -17.69 -45.79 0.93
N GLU A 199 -18.53 -45.59 -0.09
CA GLU A 199 -19.47 -46.61 -0.55
C GLU A 199 -18.77 -47.75 -1.32
N LEU A 200 -17.76 -47.43 -2.14
CA LEU A 200 -16.94 -48.44 -2.81
C LEU A 200 -16.13 -49.27 -1.82
N ALA A 201 -15.58 -48.67 -0.77
CA ALA A 201 -14.84 -49.39 0.26
C ALA A 201 -15.73 -50.35 1.07
N LYS A 202 -17.03 -50.07 1.18
CA LYS A 202 -18.01 -50.99 1.77
C LYS A 202 -18.42 -52.11 0.82
N SER A 203 -18.25 -51.92 -0.49
CA SER A 203 -18.51 -52.96 -1.48
C SER A 203 -17.34 -53.94 -1.53
N ASP A 204 -17.63 -55.24 -1.52
CA ASP A 204 -16.62 -56.33 -1.49
C ASP A 204 -15.91 -56.52 -2.86
N ARG A 205 -15.59 -55.41 -3.54
CA ARG A 205 -15.00 -55.40 -4.88
C ARG A 205 -13.49 -55.58 -4.82
N PRO A 206 -12.90 -56.22 -5.85
CA PRO A 206 -11.46 -56.35 -5.95
C PRO A 206 -10.79 -54.95 -6.11
N PRO A 207 -9.63 -54.71 -5.47
CA PRO A 207 -8.98 -53.40 -5.42
C PRO A 207 -8.55 -52.84 -6.78
N GLU A 208 -8.29 -53.71 -7.76
CA GLU A 208 -7.99 -53.33 -9.16
C GLU A 208 -9.18 -52.59 -9.81
N GLU A 209 -10.42 -53.04 -9.58
CA GLU A 209 -11.61 -52.38 -10.12
C GLU A 209 -11.83 -51.01 -9.47
N VAL A 210 -11.63 -50.91 -8.16
CA VAL A 210 -11.74 -49.64 -7.42
C VAL A 210 -10.73 -48.64 -7.96
N LYS A 211 -9.47 -49.06 -8.15
CA LYS A 211 -8.41 -48.22 -8.70
C LYS A 211 -8.73 -47.72 -10.11
N ASN A 212 -9.22 -48.58 -10.99
CA ASN A 212 -9.60 -48.18 -12.36
C ASN A 212 -10.78 -47.20 -12.38
N LEU A 213 -11.76 -47.38 -11.49
CA LEU A 213 -12.90 -46.48 -11.37
C LEU A 213 -12.46 -45.10 -10.86
N VAL A 214 -11.56 -45.08 -9.88
CA VAL A 214 -10.94 -43.86 -9.35
C VAL A 214 -10.15 -43.16 -10.45
N ASP A 215 -9.22 -43.85 -11.13
CA ASP A 215 -8.46 -43.27 -12.23
C ASP A 215 -9.36 -42.78 -13.40
N PHE A 216 -10.56 -43.36 -13.57
CA PHE A 216 -11.56 -42.88 -14.53
C PHE A 216 -12.24 -41.58 -14.09
N PHE A 217 -12.70 -41.48 -12.83
CA PHE A 217 -13.34 -40.28 -12.30
C PHE A 217 -12.37 -39.10 -12.13
N PHE A 218 -11.09 -39.38 -11.85
CA PHE A 218 -10.07 -38.36 -11.58
C PHE A 218 -9.14 -38.07 -12.76
N LYS A 219 -9.53 -38.42 -13.99
CA LYS A 219 -8.69 -38.23 -15.19
C LYS A 219 -8.60 -36.77 -15.66
N ASP A 220 -9.55 -35.91 -15.27
CA ASP A 220 -9.51 -34.48 -15.61
C ASP A 220 -8.62 -33.68 -14.65
N ARG A 221 -7.85 -32.74 -15.22
CA ARG A 221 -6.72 -31.99 -14.58
C ARG A 221 -7.03 -31.35 -13.22
N HIS A 222 -8.29 -31.12 -12.86
CA HIS A 222 -8.67 -30.59 -11.54
C HIS A 222 -8.46 -31.59 -10.40
N CYS A 223 -8.26 -32.86 -10.70
CA CYS A 223 -8.17 -33.94 -9.73
C CYS A 223 -6.75 -34.25 -9.24
N ILE A 224 -5.72 -33.63 -9.83
CA ILE A 224 -4.32 -33.80 -9.42
C ILE A 224 -4.13 -33.34 -7.96
N LEU A 225 -4.82 -32.26 -7.55
CA LEU A 225 -4.79 -31.77 -6.17
C LEU A 225 -5.49 -32.75 -5.21
N ILE A 226 -6.55 -33.41 -5.65
CA ILE A 226 -7.29 -34.41 -4.86
C ILE A 226 -6.42 -35.67 -4.64
N ARG A 227 -5.71 -36.12 -5.68
CA ARG A 227 -4.81 -37.27 -5.60
C ARG A 227 -3.68 -37.04 -4.58
N ALA A 228 -3.09 -35.84 -4.56
CA ALA A 228 -2.06 -35.47 -3.58
C ALA A 228 -2.57 -35.51 -2.13
N GLU A 229 -3.81 -35.07 -1.87
CA GLU A 229 -4.38 -35.08 -0.51
C GLU A 229 -4.77 -36.51 -0.06
N ILE A 230 -5.24 -37.35 -0.99
CA ILE A 230 -5.51 -38.79 -0.73
C ILE A 230 -4.22 -39.53 -0.41
N ASP A 231 -3.15 -39.31 -1.17
CA ASP A 231 -1.84 -39.93 -0.92
C ASP A 231 -1.27 -39.52 0.45
N LYS A 232 -1.54 -38.29 0.89
CA LYS A 232 -1.19 -37.78 2.22
C LYS A 232 -1.99 -38.48 3.33
N ALA A 233 -3.27 -38.74 3.12
CA ALA A 233 -4.11 -39.49 4.07
C ALA A 233 -3.65 -40.94 4.21
N HIS A 234 -3.40 -41.64 3.08
CA HIS A 234 -2.91 -43.03 3.08
C HIS A 234 -1.47 -43.16 3.61
N GLY A 235 -0.62 -42.17 3.34
CA GLY A 235 0.74 -42.11 3.88
C GLY A 235 0.81 -41.94 5.40
N SER A 236 -0.28 -41.49 6.05
CA SER A 236 -0.37 -41.43 7.52
C SER A 236 -0.79 -42.77 8.14
N LEU A 237 -1.64 -43.55 7.46
CA LEU A 237 -2.14 -44.85 7.94
C LEU A 237 -1.04 -45.93 7.98
N ASN A 238 -0.08 -45.89 7.06
CA ASN A 238 1.00 -46.88 7.01
C ASN A 238 2.16 -46.62 8.00
N ARG A 239 2.18 -45.51 8.74
CA ARG A 239 3.23 -45.24 9.75
C ARG A 239 2.89 -45.72 11.16
N GLY A 240 1.67 -46.22 11.38
CA GLY A 240 1.18 -46.62 12.72
C GLY A 240 1.35 -48.09 13.10
N THR A 241 1.70 -48.98 12.16
CA THR A 241 1.60 -50.45 12.34
C THR A 241 2.93 -51.18 12.53
N LEU A 242 4.03 -50.44 12.72
CA LEU A 242 5.33 -50.99 13.12
C LEU A 242 5.62 -50.63 14.59
N ARG A 243 4.91 -51.28 15.51
CA ARG A 243 5.31 -51.44 16.91
C ARG A 243 4.89 -52.80 17.41
#